data_AF-A0A8D8B2H5-F1
#
_entry.id   AF-A0A8D8B2H5-F1
#
_cell.length_a   1.000
_cell.length_b   1.000
_cell.length_c   1.000
_cell.angle_alpha   90.00
_cell.angle_beta   90.00
_cell.angle_gamma   90.00
#
_symmetry.space_group_name_H-M   'P 1'
#
loop_
_entity.id
_entity.type
_entity.pdbx_description
1 polymer ?
#
loop_
_entity_poly.entity_id
_entity_poly.type
_entity_poly.pdbx_seq_one_letter_code
_entity_poly.pdbx_strand_id
1 'polypeptide(L)'
;MMAAAQKQVSMAAVILMVVLVAMVSGREVPQALPQYEAMGSRFADNPLRLMNQYYELMKARRLEDAINELEQEEYQPEPLKPVDTSHLDSPPKPRAVDNWPHESHEFGQVTAVSINRDGNPVIFHRGHRTWTAESFNATNHYQLIADGPIEDSTILTLSAATGAVIDESGGGIFYMPHGMTIDRNGNMWLTDV
;
A
#
# COMPACT_ATOMS: atom_id res chain seq x y z
N MET A 1 12.38 -62.13 11.32
CA MET A 1 11.75 -61.31 12.38
C MET A 1 12.71 -60.17 12.72
N MET A 2 12.37 -58.93 12.38
CA MET A 2 12.94 -57.74 13.02
C MET A 2 11.81 -56.73 13.16
N ALA A 3 11.57 -56.28 14.38
CA ALA A 3 10.52 -55.35 14.74
C ALA A 3 10.89 -53.93 14.29
N ALA A 4 9.97 -53.25 13.61
CA ALA A 4 10.11 -51.83 13.30
C ALA A 4 9.98 -51.00 14.58
N ALA A 5 11.02 -50.22 14.91
CA ALA A 5 11.00 -49.31 16.04
C ALA A 5 10.11 -48.10 15.72
N GLN A 6 8.95 -48.02 16.38
CA GLN A 6 8.09 -46.83 16.38
C GLN A 6 8.85 -45.68 17.03
N LYS A 7 9.19 -44.62 16.28
CA LYS A 7 9.73 -43.38 16.86
C LYS A 7 8.61 -42.68 17.64
N GLN A 8 8.53 -42.94 18.93
CA GLN A 8 7.69 -42.13 19.83
C GLN A 8 8.32 -40.75 19.98
N VAL A 9 7.57 -39.71 19.60
CA VAL A 9 7.91 -38.33 19.98
C VAL A 9 7.59 -38.21 21.46
N SER A 10 8.61 -37.92 22.27
CA SER A 10 8.45 -37.76 23.72
C SER A 10 7.49 -36.60 24.02
N MET A 11 6.59 -36.82 24.99
CA MET A 11 5.59 -35.85 25.45
C MET A 11 6.20 -34.48 25.80
N ALA A 12 7.47 -34.48 26.22
CA ALA A 12 8.25 -33.27 26.49
C ALA A 12 8.44 -32.38 25.25
N ALA A 13 8.57 -32.95 24.05
CA ALA A 13 8.80 -32.17 22.82
C ALA A 13 7.53 -31.45 22.34
N VAL A 14 6.36 -32.06 22.52
CA VAL A 14 5.06 -31.46 22.18
C VAL A 14 4.74 -30.32 23.14
N ILE A 15 4.98 -30.52 24.43
CA ILE A 15 4.82 -29.48 25.45
C ILE A 15 5.77 -28.30 25.16
N LEU A 16 7.02 -28.58 24.77
CA LEU A 16 7.99 -27.54 24.45
C LEU A 16 7.56 -26.67 23.25
N MET A 17 6.98 -27.26 22.20
CA MET A 17 6.50 -26.52 21.04
C MET A 17 5.29 -25.63 21.36
N VAL A 18 4.35 -26.13 22.17
CA VAL A 18 3.18 -25.36 22.61
C VAL A 18 3.61 -24.18 23.49
N VAL A 19 4.58 -24.39 24.38
CA VAL A 19 5.17 -23.32 25.20
C VAL A 19 5.89 -22.28 24.33
N LEU A 20 6.64 -22.71 23.30
CA LEU A 20 7.33 -21.79 22.37
C LEU A 20 6.33 -20.92 21.58
N VAL A 21 5.24 -21.51 21.08
CA VAL A 21 4.20 -20.77 20.36
C VAL A 21 3.45 -19.80 21.28
N ALA A 22 3.22 -20.18 22.54
CA ALA A 22 2.64 -19.31 23.56
C ALA A 22 3.55 -18.13 23.93
N MET A 23 4.87 -18.37 24.02
CA MET A 23 5.86 -17.32 24.29
C MET A 23 6.00 -16.31 23.14
N VAL A 24 5.91 -16.76 21.89
CA VAL A 24 5.98 -15.86 20.71
C VAL A 24 4.69 -15.03 20.54
N SER A 25 3.56 -15.53 21.02
CA SER A 25 2.25 -14.86 20.92
C SER A 25 1.83 -14.09 22.18
N GLY A 26 2.61 -14.16 23.26
CA GLY A 26 2.41 -13.40 24.49
C GLY A 26 1.18 -13.79 25.30
N ARG A 27 0.69 -15.04 25.21
CA ARG A 27 -0.51 -15.52 25.94
C ARG A 27 -0.21 -16.74 26.81
N GLU A 28 -0.95 -16.90 27.91
CA GLU A 28 -0.84 -18.08 28.79
C GLU A 28 -1.38 -19.36 28.13
N VAL A 29 -0.71 -20.49 28.40
CA VAL A 29 -1.10 -21.81 27.85
C VAL A 29 -2.41 -22.28 28.50
N PRO A 30 -3.50 -22.51 27.75
CA PRO A 30 -4.75 -23.01 28.32
C PRO A 30 -4.55 -24.41 28.91
N GLN A 31 -4.96 -24.64 30.16
CA GLN A 31 -5.00 -25.98 30.75
C GLN A 31 -6.08 -26.83 30.08
N ALA A 32 -5.76 -27.52 28.99
CA ALA A 32 -6.66 -28.45 28.32
C ALA A 32 -6.07 -29.87 28.27
N LEU A 33 -5.68 -30.39 29.45
CA LEU A 33 -5.02 -31.69 29.71
C LEU A 33 -5.53 -32.95 28.98
N PRO A 34 -6.80 -33.07 28.58
CA PRO A 34 -7.28 -34.28 27.92
C PRO A 34 -7.14 -34.32 26.38
N GLN A 35 -6.99 -33.16 25.70
CA GLN A 35 -7.14 -33.12 24.22
C GLN A 35 -5.87 -33.49 23.45
N TYR A 36 -4.72 -33.57 24.13
CA TYR A 36 -3.42 -33.86 23.50
C TYR A 36 -3.01 -35.33 23.51
N GLU A 37 -3.61 -36.17 24.36
CA GLU A 37 -3.36 -37.63 24.34
C GLU A 37 -3.79 -38.24 22.99
N ALA A 38 -4.91 -37.78 22.42
CA ALA A 38 -5.37 -38.21 21.11
C ALA A 38 -4.53 -37.64 19.95
N MET A 39 -3.79 -36.56 20.18
CA MET A 39 -3.08 -35.81 19.14
C MET A 39 -1.62 -36.25 18.96
N GLY A 40 -0.97 -36.71 20.04
CA GLY A 40 0.41 -37.21 20.01
C GLY A 40 0.60 -38.48 19.18
N SER A 41 -0.40 -39.36 19.11
CA SER A 41 -0.32 -40.64 18.37
C SER A 41 -0.42 -40.47 16.85
N ARG A 42 -1.08 -39.42 16.36
CA ARG A 42 -1.28 -39.14 14.91
C ARG A 42 -0.31 -38.10 14.34
N PHE A 43 0.46 -37.43 15.18
CA PHE A 43 1.43 -36.40 14.77
C PHE A 43 2.55 -36.97 13.89
N ALA A 44 2.97 -38.21 14.15
CA ALA A 44 4.06 -38.87 13.42
C ALA A 44 3.67 -39.25 11.98
N ASP A 45 2.37 -39.41 11.69
CA ASP A 45 1.91 -39.94 10.41
C ASP A 45 1.82 -38.86 9.32
N ASN A 46 1.47 -37.62 9.68
CA ASN A 46 1.42 -36.49 8.75
C ASN A 46 1.46 -35.12 9.46
N PRO A 47 2.66 -34.61 9.81
CA PRO A 47 2.82 -33.41 10.63
C PRO A 47 2.34 -32.12 9.94
N LEU A 48 2.46 -32.03 8.61
CA LEU A 48 1.99 -30.87 7.85
C LEU A 48 0.47 -30.77 7.84
N ARG A 49 -0.23 -31.90 7.68
CA ARG A 49 -1.70 -31.94 7.72
C ARG A 49 -2.22 -31.49 9.07
N LEU A 50 -1.57 -31.93 10.15
CA LEU A 50 -1.98 -31.58 11.51
C LEU A 50 -1.68 -30.11 11.84
N MET A 51 -0.56 -29.58 11.35
CA MET A 51 -0.24 -28.16 11.53
C MET A 51 -1.21 -27.25 10.76
N ASN A 52 -1.61 -27.63 9.53
CA ASN A 52 -2.65 -26.92 8.79
C ASN A 52 -4.02 -27.00 9.51
N GLN A 53 -4.40 -28.17 10.01
CA GLN A 53 -5.66 -28.33 10.74
C GLN A 53 -5.65 -27.49 12.04
N TYR A 54 -4.51 -27.43 12.73
CA TYR A 54 -4.32 -26.58 13.90
C TYR A 54 -4.40 -25.09 13.56
N TYR A 55 -3.75 -24.66 12.47
CA TYR A 55 -3.82 -23.29 12.00
C TYR A 55 -5.26 -22.85 11.69
N GLU A 56 -6.02 -23.70 11.00
CA GLU A 56 -7.43 -23.41 10.69
C GLU A 56 -8.31 -23.36 11.95
N LEU A 57 -8.09 -24.25 12.93
CA LEU A 57 -8.80 -24.21 14.21
C LEU A 57 -8.51 -22.93 15.00
N MET A 58 -7.24 -22.50 15.05
CA MET A 58 -6.85 -21.27 15.74
C MET A 58 -7.33 -20.01 15.00
N LYS A 59 -7.49 -20.07 13.68
CA LYS A 59 -8.07 -19.00 12.88
C LYS A 59 -9.58 -18.89 13.09
N ALA A 60 -10.29 -20.03 13.06
CA ALA A 60 -11.73 -20.10 13.30
C ALA A 60 -12.08 -19.62 14.72
N ARG A 61 -11.33 -20.06 15.75
CA ARG A 61 -11.56 -19.62 17.12
C ARG A 61 -11.33 -18.13 17.31
N ARG A 62 -10.28 -17.56 16.69
CA ARG A 62 -10.04 -16.10 16.71
C ARG A 62 -11.17 -15.32 16.05
N LEU A 63 -11.73 -15.84 14.97
CA LEU A 63 -12.88 -15.23 14.31
C LEU A 63 -14.11 -15.28 15.21
N GLU A 64 -14.34 -16.40 15.87
CA GLU A 64 -15.50 -16.59 16.75
C GLU A 64 -15.39 -15.79 18.05
N ASP A 65 -14.20 -15.70 18.64
CA ASP A 65 -13.91 -14.81 19.78
C ASP A 65 -14.11 -13.34 19.37
N ALA A 66 -13.63 -12.93 18.18
CA ALA A 66 -13.83 -11.58 17.67
C ALA A 66 -15.31 -11.28 17.35
N ILE A 67 -16.06 -12.24 16.82
CA ILE A 67 -17.50 -12.11 16.59
C ILE A 67 -18.23 -11.99 17.92
N ASN A 68 -17.91 -12.82 18.91
CA ASN A 68 -18.52 -12.75 20.23
C ASN A 68 -18.17 -11.44 20.98
N GLU A 69 -16.96 -10.91 20.81
CA GLU A 69 -16.57 -9.58 21.32
C GLU A 69 -17.40 -8.47 20.64
N LEU A 70 -17.59 -8.54 19.33
CA LEU A 70 -18.44 -7.61 18.57
C LEU A 70 -19.94 -7.74 18.90
N GLU A 71 -20.42 -8.95 19.23
CA GLU A 71 -21.81 -9.21 19.61
C GLU A 71 -22.11 -8.76 21.04
N GLN A 72 -21.11 -8.71 21.93
CA GLN A 72 -21.27 -8.19 23.30
C GLN A 72 -21.19 -6.66 23.39
N GLU A 73 -20.56 -6.01 22.40
CA GLU A 73 -20.67 -4.57 22.19
C GLU A 73 -21.97 -4.24 21.44
N GLU A 74 -23.09 -4.26 22.16
CA GLU A 74 -24.35 -3.70 21.64
C GLU A 74 -24.13 -2.21 21.34
N TYR A 75 -23.88 -1.89 20.08
CA TYR A 75 -23.62 -0.54 19.59
C TYR A 75 -24.83 0.35 19.89
N GLN A 76 -24.75 1.10 20.99
CA GLN A 76 -25.65 2.20 21.29
C GLN A 76 -25.01 3.46 20.69
N PRO A 77 -25.43 3.92 19.49
CA PRO A 77 -24.88 5.14 18.94
C PRO A 77 -25.23 6.30 19.88
N GLU A 78 -24.21 6.89 20.50
CA GLU A 78 -24.34 8.22 21.09
C GLU A 78 -25.01 9.14 20.05
N PRO A 79 -26.03 9.93 20.43
CA PRO A 79 -26.69 10.83 19.49
C PRO A 79 -25.61 11.72 18.86
N LEU A 80 -25.40 11.53 17.56
CA LEU A 80 -24.39 12.27 16.80
C LEU A 80 -24.62 13.75 17.05
N LYS A 81 -23.63 14.41 17.68
CA LYS A 81 -23.60 15.87 17.69
C LYS A 81 -23.70 16.31 16.23
N PRO A 82 -24.56 17.27 15.88
CA PRO A 82 -24.64 17.77 14.52
C PRO A 82 -23.22 18.10 14.06
N VAL A 83 -22.73 17.37 13.06
CA VAL A 83 -21.47 17.69 12.43
C VAL A 83 -21.71 19.07 11.83
N ASP A 84 -20.93 20.05 12.27
CA ASP A 84 -20.94 21.38 11.67
C ASP A 84 -20.49 21.21 10.22
N THR A 85 -21.45 21.12 9.32
CA THR A 85 -21.26 20.92 7.88
C THR A 85 -21.32 22.25 7.13
N SER A 86 -21.37 23.39 7.85
CA SER A 86 -21.44 24.72 7.24
C SER A 86 -20.27 25.02 6.30
N HIS A 87 -19.12 24.37 6.52
CA HIS A 87 -17.94 24.46 5.65
C HIS A 87 -18.00 23.55 4.41
N LEU A 88 -18.92 22.58 4.36
CA LEU A 88 -19.18 21.72 3.19
C LEU A 88 -20.12 22.39 2.17
N ASP A 89 -20.91 23.39 2.61
CA ASP A 89 -21.87 24.08 1.75
C ASP A 89 -21.19 24.93 0.66
N SER A 90 -19.88 25.14 0.73
CA SER A 90 -19.08 25.70 -0.36
C SER A 90 -17.59 25.38 -0.17
N PRO A 91 -17.02 24.37 -0.85
CA PRO A 91 -15.56 24.24 -0.92
C PRO A 91 -14.97 25.57 -1.42
N PRO A 92 -13.75 25.94 -0.99
CA PRO A 92 -13.11 27.16 -1.45
C PRO A 92 -13.15 27.22 -2.98
N LYS A 93 -13.82 28.25 -3.52
CA LYS A 93 -13.87 28.44 -4.97
C LYS A 93 -12.49 28.89 -5.43
N PRO A 94 -11.83 28.15 -6.36
CA PRO A 94 -10.55 28.59 -6.87
C PRO A 94 -10.71 29.97 -7.51
N ARG A 95 -9.75 30.85 -7.25
CA ARG A 95 -9.68 32.17 -7.87
C ARG A 95 -8.47 32.18 -8.78
N ALA A 96 -8.65 32.72 -9.98
CA ALA A 96 -7.53 33.00 -10.85
C ALA A 96 -6.61 34.03 -10.16
N VAL A 97 -5.31 33.79 -10.22
CA VAL A 97 -4.29 34.76 -9.82
C VAL A 97 -3.86 35.46 -11.10
N ASP A 98 -4.23 36.74 -11.22
CA ASP A 98 -3.87 37.54 -12.39
C ASP A 98 -2.35 37.73 -12.47
N ASN A 99 -1.82 37.76 -13.70
CA ASN A 99 -0.40 37.97 -14.00
C ASN A 99 0.56 36.93 -13.43
N TRP A 100 0.06 35.77 -12.99
CA TRP A 100 0.88 34.60 -12.67
C TRP A 100 0.83 33.60 -13.84
N PRO A 101 1.97 33.04 -14.28
CA PRO A 101 3.33 33.31 -13.84
C PRO A 101 3.87 34.68 -14.30
N HIS A 102 4.82 35.25 -13.55
CA HIS A 102 5.46 36.54 -13.85
C HIS A 102 6.44 36.45 -15.03
N GLU A 103 6.87 35.24 -15.38
CA GLU A 103 7.77 34.94 -16.49
C GLU A 103 7.16 33.84 -17.36
N SER A 104 7.52 33.87 -18.64
CA SER A 104 7.04 32.88 -19.60
C SER A 104 7.95 31.66 -19.58
N HIS A 105 7.32 30.48 -19.57
CA HIS A 105 8.01 29.20 -19.66
C HIS A 105 7.58 28.45 -20.92
N GLU A 106 8.51 27.70 -21.50
CA GLU A 106 8.17 26.73 -22.53
C GLU A 106 8.17 25.33 -21.92
N PHE A 107 6.98 24.76 -21.78
CA PHE A 107 6.81 23.37 -21.36
C PHE A 107 6.34 22.54 -22.55
N GLY A 108 6.68 21.26 -22.52
CA GLY A 108 6.02 20.24 -23.33
C GLY A 108 4.54 20.09 -22.99
N GLN A 109 3.93 19.04 -23.52
CA GLN A 109 2.59 18.64 -23.07
C GLN A 109 2.60 18.39 -21.56
N VAL A 110 1.90 19.23 -20.79
CA VAL A 110 1.73 19.07 -19.33
C VAL A 110 0.69 18.00 -19.09
N THR A 111 1.06 16.96 -18.35
CA THR A 111 0.21 15.78 -18.16
C THR A 111 -0.35 15.68 -16.75
N ALA A 112 0.35 16.26 -15.78
CA ALA A 112 -0.13 16.36 -14.41
C ALA A 112 0.37 17.62 -13.72
N VAL A 113 -0.41 18.08 -12.74
CA VAL A 113 -0.09 19.18 -11.83
C VAL A 113 -0.41 18.72 -10.42
N SER A 114 0.46 19.07 -9.47
CA SER A 114 0.27 18.83 -8.05
C SER A 114 0.76 20.03 -7.23
N ILE A 115 0.69 19.93 -5.91
CA ILE A 115 1.17 20.96 -4.98
C ILE A 115 2.07 20.26 -3.97
N ASN A 116 3.30 20.75 -3.80
CA ASN A 116 4.20 20.20 -2.80
C ASN A 116 3.83 20.67 -1.38
N ARG A 117 4.58 20.22 -0.36
CA ARG A 117 4.30 20.54 1.04
C ARG A 117 4.46 22.02 1.40
N ASP A 118 5.21 22.77 0.59
CA ASP A 118 5.42 24.21 0.76
C ASP A 118 4.34 25.04 0.05
N GLY A 119 3.38 24.40 -0.61
CA GLY A 119 2.33 25.08 -1.37
C GLY A 119 2.73 25.47 -2.79
N ASN A 120 3.89 25.02 -3.27
CA ASN A 120 4.38 25.31 -4.61
C ASN A 120 3.78 24.35 -5.65
N PRO A 121 3.28 24.86 -6.80
CA PRO A 121 2.87 24.01 -7.91
C PRO A 121 4.03 23.15 -8.41
N VAL A 122 3.76 21.87 -8.65
CA VAL A 122 4.70 20.95 -9.30
C VAL A 122 4.03 20.46 -10.58
N ILE A 123 4.73 20.57 -11.70
CA ILE A 123 4.26 20.13 -13.01
C ILE A 123 5.03 18.89 -13.46
N PHE A 124 4.34 17.97 -14.13
CA PHE A 124 4.93 16.85 -14.85
C PHE A 124 4.57 16.99 -16.32
N HIS A 125 5.59 17.09 -17.18
CA HIS A 125 5.43 17.35 -18.61
C HIS A 125 6.34 16.47 -19.45
N ARG A 126 6.05 16.41 -20.75
CA ARG A 126 6.74 15.52 -21.71
C ARG A 126 8.01 16.08 -22.34
N GLY A 127 8.51 17.22 -21.86
CA GLY A 127 9.59 17.95 -22.54
C GLY A 127 9.31 18.12 -24.04
N HIS A 128 10.28 17.77 -24.89
CA HIS A 128 10.12 17.76 -26.34
C HIS A 128 9.25 16.61 -26.90
N ARG A 129 8.86 15.62 -26.09
CA ARG A 129 8.07 14.46 -26.53
C ARG A 129 6.60 14.83 -26.70
N THR A 130 6.00 14.36 -27.79
CA THR A 130 4.58 14.57 -28.10
C THR A 130 3.89 13.23 -28.22
N TRP A 131 2.73 13.07 -27.57
CA TRP A 131 1.87 11.91 -27.82
C TRP A 131 1.08 12.12 -29.10
N THR A 132 1.25 11.20 -30.05
CA THR A 132 0.53 11.17 -31.32
C THR A 132 -0.14 9.80 -31.50
N ALA A 133 -0.90 9.65 -32.59
CA ALA A 133 -1.50 8.35 -32.93
C ALA A 133 -0.45 7.27 -33.22
N GLU A 134 0.77 7.67 -33.56
CA GLU A 134 1.91 6.83 -33.90
C GLU A 134 2.82 6.50 -32.70
N SER A 135 2.59 7.13 -31.53
CA SER A 135 3.40 6.86 -30.33
C SER A 135 3.33 5.41 -29.88
N PHE A 136 2.17 4.78 -30.10
CA PHE A 136 1.93 3.37 -29.79
C PHE A 136 1.40 2.66 -31.03
N ASN A 137 1.85 1.42 -31.26
CA ASN A 137 1.29 0.59 -32.31
C ASN A 137 -0.04 -0.05 -31.86
N ALA A 138 -0.66 -0.83 -32.77
CA ALA A 138 -1.95 -1.49 -32.51
C ALA A 138 -1.93 -2.51 -31.34
N THR A 139 -0.76 -2.90 -30.85
CA THR A 139 -0.59 -3.78 -29.69
C THR A 139 -0.10 -3.01 -28.45
N ASN A 140 -0.24 -1.69 -28.42
CA ASN A 140 0.16 -0.80 -27.32
C ASN A 140 1.66 -0.82 -26.99
N HIS A 141 2.53 -1.12 -27.96
CA HIS A 141 3.96 -0.96 -27.76
C HIS A 141 4.40 0.45 -28.14
N TYR A 142 5.20 1.06 -27.27
CA TYR A 142 5.81 2.35 -27.54
C TYR A 142 6.79 2.28 -28.72
N GLN A 143 6.71 3.24 -29.64
CA GLN A 143 7.45 3.19 -30.91
C GLN A 143 8.75 4.01 -30.92
N LEU A 144 8.94 4.93 -29.97
CA LEU A 144 10.09 5.86 -29.95
C LEU A 144 11.17 5.42 -28.93
N ILE A 145 11.30 4.11 -28.69
CA ILE A 145 12.27 3.59 -27.72
C ILE A 145 13.72 3.91 -28.11
N ALA A 146 14.00 4.01 -29.41
CA ALA A 146 15.34 4.29 -29.94
C ALA A 146 15.81 5.73 -29.66
N ASP A 147 14.89 6.65 -29.40
CA ASP A 147 15.18 8.04 -29.07
C ASP A 147 15.67 8.18 -27.61
N GLY A 148 15.57 7.11 -26.82
CA GLY A 148 15.90 7.12 -25.40
C GLY A 148 14.86 7.87 -24.54
N PRO A 149 15.11 7.96 -23.23
CA PRO A 149 14.28 8.75 -22.33
C PRO A 149 14.42 10.25 -22.66
N ILE A 150 13.43 11.04 -22.24
CA ILE A 150 13.46 12.50 -22.37
C ILE A 150 14.62 13.03 -21.54
N GLU A 151 15.60 13.68 -22.19
CA GLU A 151 16.79 14.21 -21.51
C GLU A 151 16.49 15.45 -20.66
N ASP A 152 15.56 16.29 -21.11
CA ASP A 152 15.11 17.48 -20.39
C ASP A 152 14.47 17.12 -19.04
N SER A 153 14.58 18.02 -18.06
CA SER A 153 13.81 17.92 -16.83
C SER A 153 12.31 17.81 -17.15
N THR A 154 11.66 16.77 -16.65
CA THR A 154 10.23 16.52 -16.88
C THR A 154 9.37 16.94 -15.70
N ILE A 155 9.98 17.14 -14.53
CA ILE A 155 9.32 17.56 -13.30
C ILE A 155 9.87 18.93 -12.92
N LEU A 156 9.01 19.92 -12.83
CA LEU A 156 9.40 21.29 -12.46
C LEU A 156 8.55 21.76 -11.27
N THR A 157 9.19 22.32 -10.26
CA THR A 157 8.52 23.01 -9.16
C THR A 157 8.54 24.50 -9.44
N LEU A 158 7.36 25.13 -9.44
CA LEU A 158 7.18 26.56 -9.64
C LEU A 158 6.95 27.26 -8.30
N SER A 159 7.52 28.44 -8.14
CA SER A 159 7.20 29.34 -7.03
C SER A 159 5.71 29.72 -7.06
N ALA A 160 4.98 29.45 -5.98
CA ALA A 160 3.58 29.91 -5.87
C ALA A 160 3.44 31.44 -5.96
N ALA A 161 4.48 32.18 -5.56
CA ALA A 161 4.44 33.65 -5.53
C ALA A 161 4.71 34.29 -6.90
N THR A 162 5.63 33.73 -7.68
CA THR A 162 6.12 34.36 -8.93
C THR A 162 5.91 33.50 -10.17
N GLY A 163 5.70 32.20 -9.99
CA GLY A 163 5.63 31.24 -11.09
C GLY A 163 7.00 30.87 -11.65
N ALA A 164 8.09 31.36 -11.06
CA ALA A 164 9.44 31.01 -11.49
C ALA A 164 9.78 29.57 -11.16
N VAL A 165 10.60 28.92 -11.99
CA VAL A 165 11.08 27.56 -11.69
C VAL A 165 12.07 27.64 -10.54
N ILE A 166 11.80 26.86 -9.48
CA ILE A 166 12.63 26.82 -8.26
C ILE A 166 13.28 25.46 -8.02
N ASP A 167 12.84 24.42 -8.72
CA ASP A 167 13.48 23.10 -8.72
C ASP A 167 13.12 22.33 -9.99
N GLU A 168 14.04 21.48 -10.46
CA GLU A 168 13.91 20.69 -11.68
C GLU A 168 14.48 19.28 -11.50
N SER A 169 13.76 18.26 -12.00
CA SER A 169 14.20 16.87 -11.95
C SER A 169 13.54 16.00 -13.02
N GLY A 170 13.85 14.70 -13.05
CA GLY A 170 13.22 13.72 -13.94
C GLY A 170 13.86 13.55 -15.31
N GLY A 171 14.87 14.37 -15.65
CA GLY A 171 15.64 14.22 -16.87
C GLY A 171 16.33 12.86 -16.98
N GLY A 172 16.20 12.23 -18.14
CA GLY A 172 16.75 10.91 -18.45
C GLY A 172 16.00 9.73 -17.83
N ILE A 173 14.83 9.93 -17.23
CA ILE A 173 14.08 8.88 -16.53
C ILE A 173 12.87 8.39 -17.33
N PHE A 174 12.12 9.30 -17.96
CA PHE A 174 10.79 9.01 -18.52
C PHE A 174 10.77 9.00 -20.05
N TYR A 175 9.87 8.22 -20.65
CA TYR A 175 9.61 8.17 -22.08
C TYR A 175 8.28 8.85 -22.45
N MET A 176 7.22 8.59 -21.70
CA MET A 176 5.89 9.14 -21.92
C MET A 176 5.19 9.49 -20.60
N PRO A 177 5.62 10.58 -19.92
CA PRO A 177 4.96 11.11 -18.73
C PRO A 177 3.43 11.13 -18.84
N HIS A 178 2.75 10.77 -17.74
CA HIS A 178 1.29 10.78 -17.67
C HIS A 178 0.79 11.32 -16.32
N GLY A 179 0.67 10.48 -15.29
CA GLY A 179 0.16 10.86 -13.98
C GLY A 179 1.25 11.28 -13.00
N MET A 180 0.91 12.22 -12.11
CA MET A 180 1.71 12.57 -10.93
C MET A 180 0.76 12.92 -9.77
N THR A 181 1.08 12.45 -8.56
CA THR A 181 0.52 12.96 -7.32
C THR A 181 1.58 13.06 -6.24
N ILE A 182 1.42 13.99 -5.30
CA ILE A 182 2.31 14.17 -4.15
C ILE A 182 1.53 13.81 -2.90
N ASP A 183 2.05 12.86 -2.12
CA ASP A 183 1.41 12.46 -0.87
C ASP A 183 1.71 13.43 0.28
N ARG A 184 1.06 13.20 1.43
CA ARG A 184 1.19 14.06 2.61
C ARG A 184 2.61 14.09 3.20
N ASN A 185 3.44 13.08 2.91
CA ASN A 185 4.82 13.02 3.35
C ASN A 185 5.77 13.76 2.38
N GLY A 186 5.28 14.10 1.19
CA GLY A 186 6.05 14.76 0.13
C GLY A 186 6.64 13.79 -0.89
N ASN A 187 6.24 12.51 -0.87
CA ASN A 187 6.70 11.58 -1.90
C ASN A 187 5.91 11.79 -3.18
N MET A 188 6.62 11.74 -4.31
CA MET A 188 6.00 11.80 -5.64
C MET A 188 5.69 10.40 -6.16
N TRP A 189 4.45 10.21 -6.60
CA TRP A 189 3.97 9.00 -7.26
C TRP A 189 3.71 9.34 -8.73
N LEU A 190 4.45 8.71 -9.63
CA LEU A 190 4.55 9.07 -11.04
C LEU A 190 4.17 7.87 -11.92
N THR A 191 3.63 8.12 -13.11
CA THR A 191 3.36 7.07 -14.10
C THR A 191 3.94 7.43 -15.48
N ASP A 192 4.40 6.40 -16.18
CA ASP A 192 4.88 6.42 -17.55
C ASP A 192 4.14 5.32 -18.33
N VAL A 193 3.83 5.53 -19.61
CA VAL A 193 2.92 4.68 -20.41
C VAL A 193 3.66 3.96 -21.53
#